data_AF-A0A9R0YYM5-F1
#
_entry.id   AF-A0A9R0YYM5-F1
#
_cell.length_a   1.000
_cell.length_b   1.000
_cell.length_c   1.000
_cell.angle_alpha   90.00
_cell.angle_beta   90.00
_cell.angle_gamma   90.00
#
_symmetry.space_group_name_H-M   'P 1'
#
loop_
_entity.id
_entity.type
_entity.pdbx_description
1 polymer ?
#
loop_
_entity_poly.entity_id
_entity_poly.type
_entity_poly.pdbx_seq_one_letter_code
_entity_poly.pdbx_strand_id
1 'polypeptide(L)'
;MQPCVVLLLTLAILPSLVASTTSSLINTTCSKAPNVSYDHCVNVLSADPAGAPATDKRGLLIAAAQRTVHSVTSTVHIMSDLIQELNTCIQYYQRMGELTVGAMDDLRAGRDAGLIYPKLREASDEPLRCDTVFFHGVKKNLMEKENSENKNLAHLASSITFLLFNRRS
;
A
#
# COMPACT_ATOMS: atom_id res chain seq x y z
N MET A 1 -46.97 46.65 41.59
CA MET A 1 -46.00 47.47 40.83
C MET A 1 -45.00 46.51 40.17
N GLN A 2 -45.14 46.26 38.87
CA GLN A 2 -44.03 45.87 37.97
C GLN A 2 -43.29 47.17 37.56
N PRO A 3 -42.14 47.18 36.86
CA PRO A 3 -41.26 46.07 36.44
C PRO A 3 -39.76 46.37 36.68
N CYS A 4 -38.85 45.45 36.34
CA CYS A 4 -37.61 45.80 35.63
C CYS A 4 -36.92 44.52 35.14
N VAL A 5 -37.32 44.13 33.92
CA VAL A 5 -36.59 43.23 33.05
C VAL A 5 -35.33 43.96 32.60
N VAL A 6 -34.14 43.41 32.85
CA VAL A 6 -32.91 43.80 32.13
C VAL A 6 -32.38 42.56 31.43
N LEU A 7 -32.78 42.46 30.17
CA LEU A 7 -32.24 41.58 29.15
C LEU A 7 -31.06 42.31 28.50
N LEU A 8 -29.83 41.81 28.64
CA LEU A 8 -28.68 42.23 27.82
C LEU A 8 -27.94 41.00 27.32
N LEU A 9 -28.53 40.35 26.32
CA LEU A 9 -27.87 39.43 25.40
C LEU A 9 -27.29 40.25 24.25
N THR A 10 -25.98 40.50 24.25
CA THR A 10 -25.26 40.94 23.05
C THR A 10 -23.93 40.21 22.94
N LEU A 11 -23.96 39.05 22.30
CA LEU A 11 -22.76 38.46 21.70
C LEU A 11 -23.14 37.92 20.32
N ALA A 12 -23.35 38.83 19.37
CA ALA A 12 -23.39 38.49 17.96
C ALA A 12 -21.93 38.31 17.49
N ILE A 13 -21.34 37.16 17.79
CA ILE A 13 -20.17 36.68 17.05
C ILE A 13 -20.75 36.27 15.69
N LEU A 14 -20.51 37.06 14.65
CA LEU A 14 -20.72 36.66 13.26
C LEU A 14 -19.57 35.74 12.85
N PRO A 15 -19.74 34.42 12.68
CA PRO A 15 -18.71 33.56 12.09
C PRO A 15 -18.88 33.47 10.56
N SER A 16 -19.87 34.14 9.97
CA SER A 16 -20.34 33.87 8.61
C SER A 16 -19.60 34.60 7.49
N LEU A 17 -18.71 35.56 7.78
CA LEU A 17 -17.97 36.30 6.73
C LEU A 17 -16.70 35.57 6.24
N VAL A 18 -16.12 34.71 7.06
CA VAL A 18 -14.85 34.06 6.75
C VAL A 18 -15.04 32.93 5.73
N ALA A 19 -16.13 32.16 5.84
CA ALA A 19 -16.43 31.06 4.92
C ALA A 19 -16.69 31.55 3.47
N SER A 20 -17.30 32.73 3.30
CA SER A 20 -17.60 33.29 1.97
C SER A 20 -16.37 33.89 1.28
N THR A 21 -15.44 34.44 2.04
CA THR A 21 -14.21 35.06 1.51
C THR A 21 -13.16 34.02 1.12
N THR A 22 -13.03 32.94 1.89
CA THR A 22 -12.09 31.84 1.59
C THR A 22 -12.52 31.04 0.35
N SER A 23 -13.82 30.75 0.20
CA SER A 23 -14.39 30.14 -1.00
C SER A 23 -14.15 30.99 -2.26
N SER A 24 -14.29 32.32 -2.15
CA SER A 24 -13.99 33.25 -3.25
C SER A 24 -12.51 33.25 -3.64
N LEU A 25 -11.60 33.20 -2.65
CA LEU A 25 -10.16 33.19 -2.89
C LEU A 25 -9.69 31.90 -3.57
N ILE A 26 -10.17 30.73 -3.11
CA ILE A 26 -9.86 29.44 -3.72
C ILE A 26 -10.35 29.42 -5.17
N ASN A 27 -11.61 29.79 -5.43
CA ASN A 27 -12.17 29.82 -6.79
C ASN A 27 -11.40 30.77 -7.72
N THR A 28 -11.05 31.96 -7.25
CA THR A 28 -10.27 32.94 -8.03
C THR A 28 -8.85 32.45 -8.31
N THR A 29 -8.25 31.72 -7.38
CA THR A 29 -6.91 31.15 -7.54
C THR A 29 -6.95 29.98 -8.52
N CYS A 30 -7.87 29.04 -8.34
CA CYS A 30 -7.98 27.84 -9.16
C CYS A 30 -8.42 28.13 -10.60
N SER A 31 -9.23 29.16 -10.84
CA SER A 31 -9.60 29.58 -12.21
C SER A 31 -8.44 30.15 -13.02
N LYS A 32 -7.36 30.58 -12.36
CA LYS A 32 -6.18 31.18 -13.01
C LYS A 32 -4.92 30.31 -12.90
N ALA A 33 -5.00 29.20 -12.20
CA ALA A 33 -3.86 28.32 -11.98
C ALA A 33 -3.52 27.58 -13.29
N PRO A 34 -2.30 27.70 -13.83
CA PRO A 34 -1.93 27.01 -15.05
C PRO A 34 -1.71 25.51 -14.78
N ASN A 35 -1.98 24.67 -15.78
CA ASN A 35 -1.63 23.24 -15.79
C ASN A 35 -2.21 22.40 -14.64
N VAL A 36 -3.25 22.88 -13.96
CA VAL A 36 -4.00 22.13 -12.95
C VAL A 36 -5.48 22.24 -13.27
N SER A 37 -6.24 21.14 -13.12
CA SER A 37 -7.68 21.23 -13.31
C SER A 37 -8.30 22.04 -12.18
N TYR A 38 -9.31 22.85 -12.52
CA TYR A 38 -10.03 23.67 -11.56
C TYR A 38 -10.54 22.82 -10.38
N ASP A 39 -11.21 21.70 -10.69
CA ASP A 39 -11.78 20.82 -9.68
C ASP A 39 -10.72 20.20 -8.77
N HIS A 40 -9.57 19.78 -9.32
CA HIS A 40 -8.47 19.25 -8.51
C HIS A 40 -7.94 20.32 -7.55
N CYS A 41 -7.70 21.53 -8.04
CA CYS A 41 -7.24 22.66 -7.23
C CYS A 41 -8.22 22.99 -6.09
N VAL A 42 -9.52 23.12 -6.41
CA VAL A 42 -10.55 23.41 -5.40
C VAL A 42 -10.63 22.30 -4.37
N ASN A 43 -10.63 21.03 -4.81
CA ASN A 43 -10.71 19.89 -3.91
C ASN A 43 -9.50 19.80 -2.97
N VAL A 44 -8.28 20.00 -3.48
CA VAL A 44 -7.06 19.95 -2.66
C VAL A 44 -7.05 21.06 -1.62
N LEU A 45 -7.34 22.31 -2.02
CA LEU A 45 -7.25 23.46 -1.12
C LEU A 45 -8.41 23.51 -0.11
N SER A 46 -9.62 23.11 -0.52
CA SER A 46 -10.78 23.10 0.37
C SER A 46 -10.74 21.97 1.39
N ALA A 47 -10.07 20.86 1.07
CA ALA A 47 -9.90 19.73 1.98
C ALA A 47 -8.68 19.89 2.91
N ASP A 48 -7.87 20.93 2.73
CA ASP A 48 -6.70 21.17 3.56
C ASP A 48 -7.04 22.07 4.77
N PRO A 49 -6.68 21.69 6.01
CA PRO A 49 -6.96 22.48 7.22
C PRO A 49 -6.32 23.88 7.23
N ALA A 50 -5.22 24.10 6.51
CA ALA A 50 -4.59 25.41 6.33
C ALA A 50 -5.08 26.11 5.05
N GLY A 51 -5.53 25.37 4.04
CA GLY A 51 -6.06 25.88 2.78
C GLY A 51 -7.47 26.47 2.93
N ALA A 52 -8.39 25.77 3.58
CA ALA A 52 -9.77 26.21 3.75
C ALA A 52 -9.96 27.55 4.48
N PRO A 53 -9.19 27.88 5.55
CA PRO A 53 -9.26 29.18 6.22
C PRO A 53 -8.30 30.24 5.64
N ALA A 54 -7.55 29.94 4.58
CA ALA A 54 -6.53 30.86 4.06
C ALA A 54 -7.16 32.17 3.57
N THR A 55 -6.60 33.30 3.99
CA THR A 55 -7.06 34.64 3.62
C THR A 55 -6.27 35.27 2.48
N ASP A 56 -5.15 34.66 2.07
CA ASP A 56 -4.32 35.12 0.95
C ASP A 56 -3.73 33.96 0.14
N LYS A 57 -3.17 34.29 -1.03
CA LYS A 57 -2.57 33.30 -1.94
C LYS A 57 -1.31 32.65 -1.35
N ARG A 58 -0.63 33.30 -0.40
CA ARG A 58 0.55 32.74 0.26
C ARG A 58 0.15 31.60 1.19
N GLY A 59 -0.96 31.75 1.91
CA GLY A 59 -1.58 30.70 2.71
C GLY A 59 -2.02 29.51 1.85
N LEU A 60 -2.68 29.77 0.71
CA LEU A 60 -3.03 28.69 -0.24
C LEU A 60 -1.80 27.97 -0.80
N LEU A 61 -0.71 28.70 -1.10
CA LEU A 61 0.55 28.10 -1.54
C LEU A 61 1.17 27.22 -0.45
N ILE A 62 1.18 27.68 0.81
CA ILE A 62 1.69 26.89 1.94
C ILE A 62 0.86 25.61 2.11
N ALA A 63 -0.47 25.71 2.05
CA ALA A 63 -1.36 24.56 2.12
C ALA A 63 -1.08 23.56 0.98
N ALA A 64 -0.99 24.03 -0.27
CA ALA A 64 -0.64 23.18 -1.40
C ALA A 64 0.72 22.49 -1.22
N ALA A 65 1.74 23.22 -0.78
CA ALA A 65 3.08 22.68 -0.51
C ALA A 65 3.07 21.63 0.62
N GLN A 66 2.31 21.86 1.70
CA GLN A 66 2.13 20.89 2.78
C GLN A 66 1.45 19.61 2.29
N ARG A 67 0.42 19.73 1.44
CA ARG A 67 -0.20 18.57 0.78
C ARG A 67 0.79 17.82 -0.11
N THR A 68 1.65 18.52 -0.85
CA THR A 68 2.73 17.89 -1.62
C THR A 68 3.69 17.14 -0.71
N VAL A 69 4.14 17.73 0.40
CA VAL A 69 5.01 17.06 1.38
C VAL A 69 4.36 15.79 1.90
N HIS A 70 3.11 15.86 2.38
CA HIS A 70 2.38 14.69 2.86
C HIS A 70 2.24 13.61 1.79
N SER A 71 1.89 13.99 0.55
CA SER A 71 1.75 13.06 -0.56
C SER A 71 3.07 12.37 -0.91
N VAL A 72 4.17 13.13 -0.96
CA VAL A 72 5.52 12.60 -1.24
C VAL A 72 5.95 11.66 -0.13
N THR A 73 5.82 12.05 1.15
CA THR A 73 6.16 11.20 2.29
C THR A 73 5.36 9.90 2.27
N SER A 74 4.05 9.96 2.04
CA SER A 74 3.21 8.76 1.94
C SER A 74 3.64 7.86 0.78
N THR A 75 3.98 8.44 -0.38
CA THR A 75 4.42 7.66 -1.55
C THR A 75 5.78 7.01 -1.31
N VAL A 76 6.72 7.72 -0.66
CA VAL A 76 8.02 7.15 -0.26
C VAL A 76 7.84 6.00 0.72
N HIS A 77 6.89 6.09 1.66
CA HIS A 77 6.59 5.01 2.58
C HIS A 77 6.07 3.77 1.84
N ILE A 78 5.10 3.94 0.94
CA ILE A 78 4.57 2.87 0.08
C ILE A 78 5.69 2.20 -0.73
N MET A 79 6.59 3.00 -1.32
CA MET A 79 7.74 2.46 -2.07
C MET A 79 8.70 1.67 -1.17
N SER A 80 8.91 2.12 0.06
CA SER A 80 9.78 1.46 1.03
C SER A 80 9.21 0.11 1.47
N ASP A 81 7.91 0.08 1.78
CA ASP A 81 7.18 -1.14 2.13
C ASP A 81 7.25 -2.15 0.98
N LEU A 82 7.02 -1.71 -0.26
CA LEU A 82 7.12 -2.56 -1.44
C LEU A 82 8.52 -3.17 -1.62
N ILE A 83 9.58 -2.39 -1.39
CA ILE A 83 10.96 -2.89 -1.45
C ILE A 83 11.20 -3.95 -0.37
N GLN A 84 10.72 -3.74 0.84
CA GLN A 84 10.86 -4.70 1.94
C GLN A 84 10.11 -6.00 1.65
N GLU A 85 8.89 -5.90 1.13
CA GLU A 85 8.07 -7.04 0.72
C GLU A 85 8.76 -7.85 -0.39
N LEU A 86 9.27 -7.18 -1.42
CA LEU A 86 10.00 -7.81 -2.50
C LEU A 86 11.27 -8.50 -2.01
N ASN A 87 12.03 -7.87 -1.12
CA ASN A 87 13.22 -8.49 -0.51
C ASN A 87 12.87 -9.75 0.28
N THR A 88 11.74 -9.75 0.98
CA THR A 88 11.26 -10.94 1.70
C THR A 88 10.88 -12.05 0.72
N CYS A 89 10.19 -11.73 -0.37
CA CYS A 89 9.90 -12.68 -1.44
C CYS A 89 11.17 -13.26 -2.09
N ILE A 90 12.19 -12.43 -2.31
CA ILE A 90 13.48 -12.89 -2.84
C ILE A 90 14.09 -13.96 -1.92
N GLN A 91 14.01 -13.79 -0.60
CA GLN A 91 14.51 -14.79 0.37
C GLN A 91 13.74 -16.12 0.26
N TYR A 92 12.41 -16.08 0.12
CA TYR A 92 11.61 -17.29 -0.09
C TYR A 92 11.99 -18.00 -1.41
N TYR A 93 12.22 -17.24 -2.49
CA TYR A 93 12.64 -17.81 -3.76
C TYR A 93 14.06 -18.36 -3.75
N GLN A 94 14.99 -17.72 -3.02
CA GLN A 94 16.33 -18.27 -2.79
C GLN A 94 16.23 -19.61 -2.06
N ARG A 95 15.42 -19.69 -1.01
CA ARG A 95 15.18 -20.93 -0.27
C ARG A 95 14.52 -22.00 -1.12
N MET A 96 13.53 -21.64 -1.94
CA MET A 96 12.91 -22.54 -2.91
C MET A 96 13.97 -23.13 -3.86
N GLY A 97 14.88 -22.29 -4.37
CA GLY A 97 15.99 -22.70 -5.21
C GLY A 97 16.93 -23.68 -4.52
N GLU A 98 17.36 -23.37 -3.30
CA GLU A 98 18.22 -24.25 -2.49
C GLU A 98 17.59 -25.62 -2.23
N LEU A 99 16.33 -25.65 -1.83
CA LEU A 99 15.58 -26.88 -1.59
C LEU A 99 15.45 -27.73 -2.87
N THR A 100 15.15 -27.08 -4.00
CA THR A 100 15.00 -27.74 -5.29
C THR A 100 16.32 -28.31 -5.79
N VAL A 101 17.41 -27.55 -5.72
CA VAL A 101 18.77 -28.04 -6.06
C VAL A 101 19.16 -29.19 -5.15
N GLY A 102 18.95 -29.05 -3.84
CA GLY A 102 19.26 -30.11 -2.88
C GLY A 102 18.43 -31.38 -3.09
N ALA A 103 17.19 -31.28 -3.60
CA ALA A 103 16.38 -32.43 -3.97
C ALA A 103 16.88 -33.09 -5.27
N MET A 104 17.32 -32.28 -6.25
CA MET A 104 17.93 -32.78 -7.49
C MET A 104 19.23 -33.53 -7.23
N ASP A 105 20.08 -33.03 -6.32
CA ASP A 105 21.34 -33.69 -5.97
C ASP A 105 21.11 -35.03 -5.27
N ASP A 106 20.15 -35.09 -4.34
CA ASP A 106 19.75 -36.36 -3.71
C ASP A 106 19.20 -37.35 -4.74
N LEU A 107 18.38 -36.88 -5.69
CA LEU A 107 17.85 -37.71 -6.77
C LEU A 107 18.96 -38.28 -7.67
N ARG A 108 19.91 -37.44 -8.07
CA ARG A 108 21.07 -37.86 -8.89
C ARG A 108 21.97 -38.84 -8.16
N ALA A 109 22.09 -38.71 -6.84
CA ALA A 109 22.82 -39.65 -6.00
C ALA A 109 22.03 -40.95 -5.71
N GLY A 110 20.81 -41.11 -6.24
CA GLY A 110 19.98 -42.29 -6.03
C GLY A 110 19.48 -42.46 -4.59
N ARG A 111 19.43 -41.36 -3.82
CA ARG A 111 18.99 -41.39 -2.43
C ARG A 111 17.50 -41.66 -2.29
N ASP A 112 17.09 -41.98 -1.07
CA ASP A 112 15.71 -42.37 -0.78
C ASP A 112 14.71 -41.23 -1.03
N ALA A 113 13.54 -41.60 -1.56
CA ALA A 113 12.48 -40.66 -1.88
C ALA A 113 11.93 -39.94 -0.63
N GLY A 114 12.02 -40.55 0.55
CA GLY A 114 11.66 -39.93 1.82
C GLY A 114 12.56 -38.74 2.22
N LEU A 115 13.78 -38.65 1.69
CA LEU A 115 14.65 -37.48 1.87
C LEU A 115 14.35 -36.36 0.84
N ILE A 116 13.92 -36.76 -0.36
CA ILE A 116 13.67 -35.85 -1.48
C ILE A 116 12.29 -35.18 -1.35
N TYR A 117 11.27 -35.95 -0.94
CA TYR A 117 9.89 -35.48 -0.88
C TYR A 117 9.70 -34.25 0.01
N PRO A 118 10.21 -34.22 1.27
CA PRO A 118 10.04 -33.06 2.14
C PRO A 118 10.64 -31.78 1.56
N LYS A 119 11.78 -31.86 0.88
CA LYS A 119 12.43 -30.70 0.24
C LYS A 119 11.55 -30.09 -0.84
N LEU A 120 11.03 -30.91 -1.75
CA LEU A 120 10.18 -30.44 -2.84
C LEU A 120 8.80 -29.97 -2.34
N ARG A 121 8.28 -30.61 -1.29
CA ARG A 121 7.05 -30.17 -0.64
C ARG A 121 7.22 -28.79 -0.01
N GLU A 122 8.29 -28.59 0.75
CA GLU A 122 8.59 -27.28 1.34
C GLU A 122 8.86 -26.22 0.26
N ALA A 123 9.60 -26.57 -0.80
CA ALA A 123 9.81 -25.68 -1.94
C ALA A 123 8.48 -25.20 -2.57
N SER A 124 7.45 -26.05 -2.58
CA SER A 124 6.12 -25.67 -3.10
C SER A 124 5.35 -24.69 -2.21
N ASP A 125 5.75 -24.54 -0.94
CA ASP A 125 5.11 -23.63 0.00
C ASP A 125 5.76 -22.23 -0.02
N GLU A 126 7.01 -22.09 -0.47
CA GLU A 126 7.72 -20.81 -0.50
C GLU A 126 7.04 -19.73 -1.37
N PRO A 127 6.52 -20.03 -2.58
CA PRO A 127 5.77 -19.03 -3.36
C PRO A 127 4.50 -18.54 -2.66
N LEU A 128 3.82 -19.40 -1.89
CA LEU A 128 2.65 -19.00 -1.10
C LEU A 128 3.04 -18.06 0.05
N ARG A 129 4.22 -18.25 0.64
CA ARG A 129 4.75 -17.31 1.65
C ARG A 129 5.02 -15.94 1.02
N CYS A 130 5.50 -15.90 -0.22
CA CYS A 130 5.61 -14.65 -0.97
C CYS A 130 4.24 -14.00 -1.23
N ASP A 131 3.21 -14.76 -1.65
CA ASP A 131 1.85 -14.23 -1.81
C ASP A 131 1.31 -13.60 -0.52
N THR A 132 1.59 -14.21 0.63
CA THR A 132 1.13 -13.73 1.94
C THR A 132 1.77 -12.38 2.32
N VAL A 133 3.01 -12.13 1.87
CA VAL A 133 3.69 -10.84 2.08
C VAL A 133 2.97 -9.74 1.31
N PHE A 134 2.65 -9.96 0.03
CA PHE A 134 1.95 -8.98 -0.80
C PHE A 134 0.49 -8.75 -0.40
N PHE A 135 -0.17 -9.73 0.22
CA PHE A 135 -1.56 -9.58 0.70
C PHE A 135 -1.70 -8.50 1.78
N HIS A 136 -0.64 -8.23 2.54
CA HIS A 136 -0.65 -7.26 3.64
C HIS A 136 -0.18 -5.86 3.25
N GLY A 137 0.41 -5.69 2.06
CA GLY A 137 1.07 -4.46 1.63
C GLY A 137 0.32 -3.66 0.59
N VAL A 138 0.44 -4.10 -0.66
CA VAL A 138 -0.12 -3.44 -1.84
C VAL A 138 -1.43 -4.11 -2.27
N LYS A 139 -2.41 -3.29 -2.69
CA LYS A 139 -3.70 -3.76 -3.22
C LYS A 139 -3.60 -4.75 -4.39
N LYS A 140 -2.45 -4.86 -5.05
CA LYS A 140 -2.20 -5.77 -6.16
C LYS A 140 -0.87 -6.50 -5.95
N ASN A 141 -0.95 -7.81 -5.82
CA ASN A 141 0.21 -8.69 -5.80
C ASN A 141 0.85 -8.72 -7.21
N LEU A 142 2.09 -8.24 -7.32
CA LEU A 142 2.82 -8.19 -8.59
C LEU A 142 3.38 -9.56 -9.01
N MET A 143 3.41 -10.53 -8.09
CA MET A 143 4.03 -11.84 -8.26
C MET A 143 3.02 -12.97 -8.34
N GLU A 144 1.71 -12.69 -8.34
CA GLU A 144 0.65 -13.71 -8.24
C GLU A 144 0.78 -14.81 -9.29
N LYS A 145 1.07 -14.43 -10.54
CA LYS A 145 1.22 -15.39 -11.65
C LYS A 145 2.47 -16.25 -11.44
N GLU A 146 3.60 -15.62 -11.15
CA GLU A 146 4.89 -16.26 -10.94
C GLU A 146 4.83 -17.19 -9.72
N ASN A 147 4.17 -16.77 -8.64
CA ASN A 147 4.00 -17.55 -7.42
C ASN A 147 3.16 -18.82 -7.68
N SER A 148 2.04 -18.66 -8.40
CA SER A 148 1.18 -19.77 -8.79
C SER A 148 1.92 -20.81 -9.64
N GLU A 149 2.66 -20.36 -10.65
CA GLU A 149 3.41 -21.25 -11.54
C GLU A 149 4.51 -22.03 -10.78
N ASN A 150 5.32 -21.33 -9.98
CA ASN A 150 6.42 -21.95 -9.24
C ASN A 150 5.92 -22.94 -8.18
N LYS A 151 4.80 -22.61 -7.52
CA LYS A 151 4.11 -23.54 -6.62
C LYS A 151 3.70 -24.80 -7.35
N ASN A 152 3.04 -24.68 -8.50
CA ASN A 152 2.54 -25.83 -9.25
C ASN A 152 3.69 -26.74 -9.72
N LEU A 153 4.82 -26.18 -10.17
CA LEU A 153 5.99 -26.95 -10.59
C LEU A 153 6.62 -27.73 -9.44
N ALA A 154 6.89 -27.08 -8.30
CA ALA A 154 7.43 -27.77 -7.13
C ALA A 154 6.44 -28.81 -6.56
N HIS A 155 5.14 -28.49 -6.60
CA HIS A 155 4.10 -29.41 -6.16
C HIS A 155 4.03 -30.67 -7.04
N LEU A 156 4.12 -30.51 -8.37
CA LEU A 156 4.21 -31.61 -9.31
C LEU A 156 5.41 -32.51 -9.00
N ALA A 157 6.59 -31.91 -8.80
CA ALA A 157 7.80 -32.65 -8.47
C ALA A 157 7.64 -33.43 -7.15
N SER A 158 7.13 -32.79 -6.09
CA SER A 158 6.87 -33.46 -4.80
C SER A 158 5.86 -34.61 -4.94
N SER A 159 4.81 -34.44 -5.75
CA SER A 159 3.79 -35.46 -5.98
C SER A 159 4.38 -36.69 -6.66
N ILE A 160 5.25 -36.50 -7.66
CA ILE A 160 5.96 -37.60 -8.32
C ILE A 160 6.87 -38.32 -7.32
N THR A 161 7.61 -37.59 -6.48
CA THR A 161 8.48 -38.19 -5.45
C THR A 161 7.68 -38.99 -4.43
N PHE A 162 6.51 -38.51 -4.01
CA PHE A 162 5.60 -39.25 -3.11
C PHE A 162 5.15 -40.59 -3.71
N LEU A 163 4.88 -40.63 -5.01
CA LEU A 163 4.53 -41.88 -5.70
C LEU A 163 5.71 -42.85 -5.77
N LEU A 164 6.94 -42.36 -5.89
CA LEU A 164 8.15 -43.20 -5.83
C LEU A 164 8.38 -43.78 -4.44
N PHE A 165 8.12 -42.99 -3.40
CA PHE A 165 8.17 -43.44 -2.01
C PHE A 165 7.17 -44.56 -1.74
N ASN A 166 5.89 -44.36 -2.09
CA ASN A 166 4.83 -45.31 -1.77
C ASN A 166 4.78 -46.57 -2.64
N ARG A 167 5.49 -46.62 -3.77
CA ARG A 167 5.63 -47.84 -4.57
C ARG A 167 6.63 -48.85 -3.98
N ARG A 168 7.43 -48.44 -3.00
CA ARG A 168 8.42 -49.30 -2.32
C ARG A 168 7.89 -49.91 -1.01
N SER A 169 6.69 -49.50 -0.58
CA SER A 169 5.93 -50.04 0.57
C SER A 169 5.13 -51.27 0.16
#